data_AF-A0A524AMW7-F1
#
_entry.id   AF-A0A524AMW7-F1
#
_cell.length_a   1.000
_cell.length_b   1.000
_cell.length_c   1.000
_cell.angle_alpha   90.00
_cell.angle_beta   90.00
_cell.angle_gamma   90.00
#
_symmetry.space_group_name_H-M   'P 1'
#
loop_
_entity.id
_entity.type
_entity.pdbx_description
1 polymer ?
#
loop_
_entity_poly.entity_id
_entity_poly.type
_entity_poly.pdbx_seq_one_letter_code
_entity_poly.pdbx_strand_id
1 'polypeptide(L)' 'MVRIRLCRVGAKKQPSYRVVVADQRAPRDGRFIEIIGHYNPRTDPPTMVIKEERALLWLARGAQPSEAV' A
#
# COMPACT_ATOMS: atom_id res chain seq x y z
N MET A 1 3.23 -11.77 9.76
CA MET A 1 2.09 -12.05 8.84
C MET A 1 2.19 -11.09 7.67
N VAL A 2 1.85 -11.51 6.45
CA VAL A 2 1.87 -10.62 5.29
C VAL A 2 0.67 -9.68 5.35
N ARG A 3 0.91 -8.38 5.17
CA ARG A 3 -0.10 -7.33 5.21
C ARG A 3 -0.04 -6.47 3.97
N ILE A 4 -1.21 -6.03 3.52
CA ILE A 4 -1.35 -4.96 2.54
C ILE A 4 -1.52 -3.67 3.33
N ARG A 5 -0.58 -2.74 3.18
CA ARG A 5 -0.54 -1.49 3.97
C ARG A 5 -0.06 -0.31 3.13
N LEU A 6 -0.33 0.88 3.63
CA LEU A 6 0.19 2.12 3.05
C LEU A 6 1.62 2.38 3.55
N CYS A 7 2.55 2.57 2.60
CA CYS A 7 3.88 3.09 2.85
C CYS A 7 3.90 4.58 2.51
N ARG A 8 4.34 5.43 3.45
CA ARG A 8 4.32 6.87 3.24
C ARG A 8 5.52 7.26 2.37
N VAL A 9 5.22 7.96 1.29
CA VAL A 9 6.20 8.55 0.38
C VAL A 9 5.89 10.05 0.20
N GLY A 10 6.79 10.76 -0.47
CA GLY A 10 6.65 12.17 -0.75
C GLY A 10 7.33 13.09 0.26
N ALA A 11 7.25 14.39 -0.01
CA ALA A 11 7.95 15.41 0.75
C ALA A 11 7.19 15.82 2.02
N LYS A 12 7.85 16.62 2.86
CA LYS A 12 7.20 17.30 4.00
C LYS A 12 5.99 18.09 3.49
N LYS A 13 4.84 17.94 4.17
CA LYS A 13 3.53 18.51 3.78
C LYS A 13 2.99 18.06 2.41
N GLN A 14 3.58 17.03 1.79
CA GLN A 14 3.12 16.47 0.53
C GLN A 14 2.96 14.95 0.65
N PRO A 15 1.94 14.47 1.38
CA PRO A 15 1.74 13.03 1.58
C PRO A 15 1.34 12.37 0.25
N SER A 16 2.04 11.30 -0.07
CA SER A 16 1.69 10.34 -1.10
C SER A 16 1.92 8.95 -0.52
N TYR A 17 1.18 7.94 -0.98
CA TYR A 17 1.23 6.62 -0.40
C TYR A 17 1.41 5.57 -1.48
N ARG A 18 2.23 4.56 -1.19
CA ARG A 18 2.29 3.33 -1.99
C ARG A 18 1.49 2.26 -1.27
N VAL A 19 0.67 1.54 -2.01
CA VAL A 19 -0.01 0.34 -1.52
C VAL A 19 0.99 -0.81 -1.67
N VAL A 20 1.49 -1.31 -0.56
CA VAL A 20 2.57 -2.31 -0.53
C VAL A 20 2.15 -3.57 0.21
N VAL A 21 2.66 -4.69 -0.28
CA VAL A 21 2.59 -5.99 0.40
C VAL A 21 3.89 -6.16 1.16
N ALA A 22 3.81 -6.28 2.48
CA ALA A 22 4.98 -6.41 3.35
C ALA A 22 4.70 -7.32 4.54
N ASP A 23 5.74 -7.86 5.17
CA ASP A 23 5.56 -8.50 6.47
C ASP A 23 5.20 -7.44 7.53
N GLN A 24 4.27 -7.77 8.42
CA GLN A 24 3.90 -6.96 9.58
C GLN A 24 5.09 -6.49 10.41
N ARG A 25 6.14 -7.31 10.55
CA ARG A 25 7.35 -6.98 11.32
C ARG A 25 8.24 -5.96 10.62
N ALA A 26 8.08 -5.77 9.31
CA ALA A 26 8.88 -4.79 8.57
C ALA A 26 8.47 -3.36 8.97
N PRO A 27 9.40 -2.41 9.05
CA PRO A 27 9.08 -1.01 9.34
C PRO A 27 8.21 -0.42 8.23
N ARG A 28 7.38 0.59 8.55
CA ARG A 28 6.37 1.18 7.64
C ARG A 28 6.96 1.56 6.28
N ASP A 29 8.11 2.24 6.30
CA ASP A 29 8.75 2.81 5.11
C ASP A 29 10.00 2.00 4.66
N GLY A 30 10.17 0.76 5.14
CA GLY A 30 11.32 -0.07 4.80
C GLY A 30 11.02 -1.20 3.81
N ARG A 31 11.60 -2.38 4.05
CA ARG A 31 11.54 -3.52 3.12
C ARG A 31 10.09 -3.99 2.92
N PHE A 32 9.69 -4.10 1.65
CA PHE A 32 8.42 -4.68 1.21
C PHE A 32 8.69 -5.80 0.20
N ILE A 33 7.68 -6.62 -0.06
CA ILE A 33 7.73 -7.71 -1.04
C ILE A 33 7.38 -7.16 -2.42
N GLU A 34 6.27 -6.43 -2.52
CA GLU A 34 5.75 -5.92 -3.78
C GLU A 34 4.97 -4.61 -3.59
N ILE A 35 5.00 -3.75 -4.60
CA ILE A 35 4.12 -2.58 -4.72
C ILE A 35 2.97 -2.95 -5.65
N ILE A 36 1.75 -2.96 -5.12
CA ILE A 36 0.54 -3.31 -5.87
C ILE A 36 -0.28 -2.09 -6.29
N GLY A 37 0.07 -0.89 -5.80
CA GLY A 37 -0.63 0.32 -6.17
C GLY A 37 -0.07 1.58 -5.52
N HIS A 38 -0.77 2.69 -5.70
CA HIS A 38 -0.50 3.95 -5.04
C HIS A 38 -1.79 4.72 -4.77
N TYR A 39 -1.71 5.58 -3.77
CA TYR A 39 -2.78 6.45 -3.32
C TYR A 39 -2.24 7.86 -3.12
N ASN A 40 -2.90 8.84 -3.73
CA ASN A 40 -2.57 10.24 -3.63
C ASN A 40 -3.79 11.03 -3.13
N PRO A 41 -3.81 11.47 -1.87
CA PRO A 41 -4.94 12.23 -1.31
C PRO A 41 -4.98 13.69 -1.77
N ARG A 42 -3.95 14.18 -2.48
CA ARG A 42 -3.84 15.61 -2.83
C ARG A 42 -4.49 15.96 -4.16
N THR A 43 -4.83 14.96 -4.97
CA THR A 43 -5.59 15.17 -6.19
C THR A 43 -7.07 15.28 -5.85
N ASP A 44 -7.81 16.03 -6.67
CA ASP A 44 -9.26 16.16 -6.56
C ASP A 44 -9.88 15.66 -7.87
N PRO A 45 -10.51 14.48 -7.90
CA PRO A 45 -10.68 13.53 -6.79
C PRO A 45 -9.37 12.79 -6.40
N PRO A 46 -9.30 12.21 -5.19
CA PRO A 46 -8.13 11.44 -4.74
C PRO A 46 -7.78 10.33 -5.74
N THR A 47 -6.52 10.28 -6.16
CA THR A 47 -6.07 9.30 -7.15
C THR A 47 -5.70 8.01 -6.44
N MET A 48 -6.40 6.94 -6.79
CA MET A 48 -6.13 5.59 -6.30
C MET A 48 -5.96 4.68 -7.51
N VAL A 49 -4.79 4.04 -7.60
CA VAL A 49 -4.51 3.08 -8.66
C VAL A 49 -3.98 1.82 -8.02
N ILE A 50 -4.72 0.72 -8.18
CA ILE A 50 -4.37 -0.59 -7.68
C ILE A 50 -4.38 -1.58 -8.85
N LYS A 51 -3.37 -2.46 -8.88
CA LYS A 51 -3.34 -3.61 -9.77
C LYS A 51 -4.23 -4.70 -9.19
N GLU A 52 -5.49 -4.75 -9.63
CA GLU A 52 -6.52 -5.65 -9.11
C GLU A 52 -6.08 -7.13 -9.14
N GLU A 53 -5.50 -7.59 -10.24
CA GLU A 53 -5.01 -8.97 -10.37
C GLU A 53 -3.99 -9.35 -9.28
N ARG A 54 -3.09 -8.43 -8.95
CA ARG A 54 -2.07 -8.65 -7.92
C ARG A 54 -2.67 -8.56 -6.53
N ALA A 55 -3.60 -7.63 -6.30
CA ALA A 55 -4.30 -7.50 -5.04
C ALA A 55 -5.09 -8.78 -4.71
N LEU A 56 -5.87 -9.29 -5.66
CA LEU A 56 -6.63 -10.53 -5.52
C LEU A 56 -5.74 -11.74 -5.25
N LEU A 57 -4.61 -11.85 -5.96
CA LEU A 57 -3.62 -12.91 -5.72
C LEU A 57 -3.09 -12.90 -4.28
N TRP A 58 -2.79 -11.72 -3.74
CA TRP A 58 -2.27 -11.60 -2.37
C TRP A 58 -3.35 -11.83 -1.32
N LEU A 59 -4.58 -11.36 -1.55
CA LEU A 59 -5.73 -11.67 -0.70
C LEU A 59 -5.98 -13.19 -0.65
N ALA A 60 -5.95 -13.87 -1.80
CA ALA A 60 -6.10 -15.33 -1.87
C ALA A 60 -4.98 -16.09 -1.14
N ARG A 61 -3.78 -15.51 -1.06
CA ARG A 61 -2.63 -16.04 -0.29
C ARG A 61 -2.69 -15.72 1.21
N GLY A 62 -3.75 -15.07 1.68
CA GLY A 62 -3.95 -14.74 3.09
C GLY A 62 -3.28 -13.44 3.54
N ALA A 63 -2.94 -12.54 2.61
CA ALA A 63 -2.52 -11.20 2.98
C ALA A 63 -3.70 -10.43 3.60
N GLN A 64 -3.49 -9.81 4.76
CA GLN A 64 -4.54 -9.04 5.44
C GLN A 64 -4.39 -7.55 5.14
N PRO A 65 -5.43 -6.87 4.62
CA PRO A 65 -5.43 -5.42 4.48
C PRO A 65 -5.52 -4.72 5.84
N SER A 66 -4.90 -3.55 5.97
CA SER A 66 -5.12 -2.65 7.11
C SER A 66 -6.39 -1.84 6.92
N GLU A 67 -7.02 -1.39 8.01
CA GLU A 67 -8.27 -0.59 8.01
C GLU A 67 -8.25 0.65 7.10
N ALA A 68 -7.08 1.23 6.86
CA ALA A 68 -6.90 2.41 6.00
C ALA A 68 -6.66 2.08 4.51
N VAL A 69 -6.71 0.79 4.11
CA VAL A 69 -6.48 0.30 2.73
C VAL A 69 -7.76 -0.28 2.16
#